data_AF-A0A430BAB1-F1
#
_entry.id   AF-A0A430BAB1-F1
#
_cell.length_a   1.000
_cell.length_b   1.000
_cell.length_c   1.000
_cell.angle_alpha   90.00
_cell.angle_beta   90.00
_cell.angle_gamma   90.00
#
_symmetry.space_group_name_H-M   'P 1'
#
loop_
_entity.id
_entity.type
_entity.pdbx_description
1 polymer ?
#
loop_
_entity_poly.entity_id
_entity_poly.type
_entity_poly.pdbx_seq_one_letter_code
_entity_poly.pdbx_strand_id
1 'polypeptide(L)'
;MFGLVMLTAELRASLHRARRLNEELVESERQAVDRQAFLSSVLASSTDCIKVLDLDGKLTFMSEGGQRVMEISDFNEVAGCPWPDFWQGAGNSEAKSAVDAAKRGEARSFIGKADTYRGTPKWWHVAVSPIPGPDGRPDRILSVSRDITNLRASEEERDRFVRLAENSTDFIGMARTDGSVFYVNDAAKRLVGLDGTDVTQLTIADFFPPEQVETVTRVVLPAVERDGQWAGELNFRHFQSGELIPVLYSVFPVTDTAGALIGYGTVTRDFRERRRAEDDMRLMNGELAHRLKNVLAVVQSVAAQTLRGIPEAEAASQSLSARLVALGAATAVLTGTSWRSADLRELANRALSPHGRIGERILLSGPRVTLKPEVTVAFALALHELATNAAKYGALSNETGVVTLAWSIDGGGADATLAVYWRENGGPPVTPPERKGFGSVLIERSLRSYFSGKAATEYRPEGLVFELQARLQDAAIVIGN
;
A
#
# COMPACT_ATOMS: atom_id res chain seq x y z
N MET A 1 -79.88 92.38 10.11
CA MET A 1 -80.24 90.97 10.39
C MET A 1 -79.70 89.99 9.34
N PHE A 2 -79.53 90.38 8.07
CA PHE A 2 -78.98 89.51 7.01
C PHE A 2 -77.49 89.15 7.14
N GLY A 3 -76.63 90.06 7.62
CA GLY A 3 -75.19 89.78 7.75
C GLY A 3 -74.82 88.71 8.79
N LEU A 4 -75.61 88.58 9.86
CA LEU A 4 -75.35 87.61 10.94
C LEU A 4 -75.66 86.16 10.49
N VAL A 5 -76.71 85.98 9.67
CA VAL A 5 -77.14 84.67 9.16
C VAL A 5 -76.12 84.13 8.14
N MET A 6 -75.60 84.99 7.27
CA MET A 6 -74.52 84.64 6.33
C MET A 6 -73.24 84.20 7.06
N LEU A 7 -72.81 84.95 8.08
CA LEU A 7 -71.63 84.61 8.87
C LEU A 7 -71.78 83.26 9.58
N THR A 8 -72.97 82.95 10.12
CA THR A 8 -73.22 81.66 10.78
C THR A 8 -73.23 80.47 9.81
N ALA A 9 -73.64 80.68 8.57
CA ALA A 9 -73.63 79.64 7.53
C ALA A 9 -72.20 79.36 7.05
N GLU A 10 -71.39 80.40 6.84
CA GLU A 10 -69.97 80.26 6.48
C GLU A 10 -69.16 79.59 7.59
N LEU A 11 -69.42 79.94 8.86
CA LEU A 11 -68.75 79.34 10.02
C LEU A 11 -69.12 77.86 10.19
N ARG A 12 -70.38 77.47 9.94
CA ARG A 12 -70.78 76.05 9.93
C ARG A 12 -70.11 75.29 8.80
N ALA A 13 -70.06 75.88 7.60
CA ALA A 13 -69.40 75.26 6.46
C ALA A 13 -67.89 75.09 6.69
N SER A 14 -67.22 76.06 7.31
CA SER A 14 -65.80 75.95 7.67
C SER A 14 -65.55 74.90 8.76
N LEU A 15 -66.40 74.82 9.78
CA LEU A 15 -66.33 73.78 10.82
C LEU A 15 -66.56 72.37 10.26
N HIS A 16 -67.50 72.20 9.33
CA HIS A 16 -67.71 70.92 8.65
C HIS A 16 -66.52 70.54 7.76
N ARG A 17 -65.92 71.49 7.03
CA ARG A 17 -64.68 71.25 6.27
C ARG A 17 -63.51 70.87 7.17
N ALA A 18 -63.33 71.56 8.29
CA ALA A 18 -62.26 71.27 9.25
C ALA A 18 -62.42 69.88 9.89
N ARG A 19 -63.66 69.48 10.25
CA ARG A 19 -63.93 68.14 10.77
C ARG A 19 -63.63 67.05 9.76
N ARG A 20 -64.06 67.22 8.50
CA ARG A 20 -63.79 66.26 7.43
C ARG A 20 -62.29 66.09 7.16
N LEU A 21 -61.54 67.20 7.08
CA LEU A 21 -60.08 67.15 6.92
C LEU A 21 -59.39 66.47 8.10
N ASN A 22 -59.89 66.68 9.32
CA ASN A 22 -59.36 66.01 10.51
C ASN A 22 -59.67 64.50 10.52
N GLU A 23 -60.85 64.09 10.07
CA GLU A 23 -61.21 62.67 9.89
C GLU A 23 -60.35 62.00 8.80
N GLU A 24 -60.13 62.67 7.67
CA GLU A 24 -59.26 62.20 6.58
C GLU A 24 -57.79 62.10 7.03
N LEU A 25 -57.30 63.06 7.83
CA LEU A 25 -55.95 63.03 8.40
C LEU A 25 -55.77 61.87 9.38
N VAL A 26 -56.72 61.68 10.30
CA VAL A 26 -56.67 60.57 11.29
C VAL A 26 -56.70 59.21 10.59
N GLU A 27 -57.50 59.05 9.53
CA GLU A 27 -57.54 57.82 8.75
C GLU A 27 -56.22 57.59 7.97
N SER A 28 -55.64 58.64 7.38
CA SER A 28 -54.33 58.56 6.71
C SER A 28 -53.20 58.21 7.68
N GLU A 29 -53.20 58.78 8.89
CA GLU A 29 -52.22 58.46 9.94
C GLU A 29 -52.36 57.01 10.39
N ARG A 30 -53.60 56.54 10.60
CA ARG A 30 -53.86 55.15 10.98
C ARG A 30 -53.38 54.18 9.90
N GLN A 31 -53.67 54.46 8.63
CA GLN A 31 -53.21 53.62 7.51
C GLN A 31 -51.68 53.60 7.38
N ALA A 32 -51.01 54.73 7.66
CA ALA A 32 -49.55 54.80 7.69
C ALA A 32 -48.97 53.94 8.83
N VAL A 33 -49.56 54.01 10.02
CA VAL A 33 -49.16 53.18 11.18
C VAL A 33 -49.37 51.69 10.90
N ASP A 34 -50.53 51.30 10.38
CA ASP A 34 -50.85 49.90 10.07
C ASP A 34 -49.91 49.34 8.98
N ARG A 35 -49.63 50.13 7.94
CA ARG A 35 -48.68 49.75 6.88
C ARG A 35 -47.27 49.58 7.42
N GLN A 36 -46.82 50.49 8.29
CA GLN A 36 -45.50 50.42 8.91
C GLN A 36 -45.37 49.19 9.82
N ALA A 37 -46.40 48.91 10.63
CA ALA A 37 -46.44 47.74 11.51
C ALA A 37 -46.43 46.42 10.71
N PHE A 38 -47.17 46.36 9.60
CA PHE A 38 -47.18 45.22 8.71
C PHE A 38 -45.79 44.97 8.08
N LEU A 39 -45.15 45.99 7.50
CA LEU A 39 -43.82 45.86 6.89
C LEU A 39 -42.76 45.44 7.92
N SER A 40 -42.81 46.03 9.12
CA SER A 40 -41.91 45.64 10.22
C SER A 40 -42.11 44.18 10.62
N SER A 41 -43.36 43.71 10.69
CA SER A 41 -43.67 42.31 11.03
C SER A 41 -43.20 41.33 9.96
N VAL A 42 -43.34 41.68 8.68
CA VAL A 42 -42.82 40.88 7.56
C VAL A 42 -41.30 40.73 7.68
N LEU A 43 -40.57 41.82 7.91
CA LEU A 43 -39.11 41.78 8.06
C LEU A 43 -38.66 41.03 9.32
N ALA A 44 -39.39 41.16 10.43
CA ALA A 44 -39.10 40.45 11.69
C ALA A 44 -39.35 38.94 11.61
N SER A 45 -40.30 38.52 10.77
CA SER A 45 -40.60 37.10 10.54
C SER A 45 -39.53 36.36 9.74
N SER A 46 -38.69 37.09 8.99
CA SER A 46 -37.59 36.50 8.22
C SER A 46 -36.49 35.96 9.14
N THR A 47 -35.99 34.77 8.82
CA THR A 47 -34.79 34.19 9.46
C THR A 47 -33.50 34.69 8.82
N ASP A 48 -33.57 35.37 7.68
CA ASP A 48 -32.40 35.98 7.03
C ASP A 48 -32.05 37.32 7.70
N CYS A 49 -30.76 37.63 7.71
CA CYS A 49 -30.28 38.90 8.22
C CYS A 49 -30.39 39.96 7.13
N ILE A 50 -31.47 40.75 7.18
CA ILE A 50 -31.81 41.79 6.21
C ILE A 50 -31.25 43.13 6.71
N LYS A 51 -30.53 43.84 5.83
CA LYS A 51 -29.95 45.16 6.08
C LYS A 51 -30.35 46.14 4.98
N VAL A 52 -30.50 47.40 5.36
CA VAL A 52 -30.50 48.52 4.39
C VAL A 52 -29.25 49.34 4.62
N LEU A 53 -28.54 49.64 3.53
CA LEU A 53 -27.36 50.49 3.51
C LEU A 53 -27.68 51.78 2.77
N ASP A 54 -26.97 52.85 3.13
CA ASP A 54 -26.89 54.03 2.28
C ASP A 54 -26.05 53.77 1.02
N LEU A 55 -25.99 54.76 0.11
CA LEU A 55 -25.19 54.65 -1.11
C LEU A 55 -23.68 54.66 -0.86
N ASP A 56 -23.21 54.98 0.35
CA ASP A 56 -21.81 54.84 0.75
C ASP A 56 -21.50 53.45 1.33
N GLY A 57 -22.53 52.59 1.47
CA GLY A 57 -22.41 51.24 2.00
C GLY A 57 -22.42 51.17 3.52
N LYS A 58 -22.87 52.23 4.21
CA LYS A 58 -23.01 52.24 5.67
C LYS A 58 -24.35 51.66 6.09
N LEU A 59 -24.34 50.91 7.19
CA LEU A 59 -25.51 50.24 7.72
C LEU A 59 -26.52 51.24 8.31
N THR A 60 -27.72 51.33 7.73
CA THR A 60 -28.79 52.25 8.18
C THR A 60 -29.96 51.54 8.86
N PHE A 61 -30.15 50.26 8.55
CA PHE A 61 -31.18 49.43 9.17
C PHE A 61 -30.74 47.97 9.20
N MET A 62 -31.18 47.23 10.22
CA MET A 62 -31.09 45.78 10.28
C MET A 62 -32.38 45.20 10.88
N SER A 63 -32.92 44.16 10.24
CA SER A 63 -34.10 43.46 10.78
C SER A 63 -33.82 42.85 12.15
N GLU A 64 -34.86 42.68 12.97
CA GLU A 64 -34.73 42.04 14.29
C GLU A 64 -34.24 40.59 14.19
N GLY A 65 -34.71 39.85 13.18
CA GLY A 65 -34.16 38.53 12.83
C GLY A 65 -32.65 38.60 12.54
N GLY A 66 -32.23 39.64 11.82
CA GLY A 66 -30.83 39.88 11.53
C GLY A 66 -29.97 40.19 12.75
N GLN A 67 -30.47 41.02 13.67
CA GLN A 67 -29.78 41.33 14.92
C GLN A 67 -29.59 40.07 15.78
N ARG A 68 -30.61 39.22 15.87
CA ARG A 68 -30.52 37.93 16.58
C ARG A 68 -29.47 36.99 15.99
N VAL A 69 -29.48 36.75 14.68
CA VAL A 69 -28.52 35.84 14.04
C VAL A 69 -27.08 36.40 14.07
N MET A 70 -26.93 37.73 14.01
CA MET A 70 -25.64 38.41 14.17
C MET A 70 -25.23 38.62 15.63
N GLU A 71 -26.03 38.18 16.60
CA GLU A 71 -25.76 38.30 18.04
C GLU A 71 -25.57 39.76 18.53
N ILE A 72 -26.24 40.69 17.86
CA ILE A 72 -26.26 42.13 18.17
C ILE A 72 -27.39 42.40 19.15
N SER A 73 -27.06 42.99 20.30
CA SER A 73 -28.03 43.30 21.36
C SER A 73 -28.58 44.74 21.25
N ASP A 74 -27.79 45.65 20.67
CA ASP A 74 -28.21 47.02 20.36
C ASP A 74 -27.73 47.40 18.95
N PHE A 75 -28.68 47.75 18.07
CA PHE A 75 -28.36 48.17 16.70
C PHE A 75 -27.51 49.45 16.65
N ASN A 76 -27.61 50.33 17.66
CA ASN A 76 -26.86 51.58 17.67
C ASN A 76 -25.33 51.36 17.73
N GLU A 77 -24.88 50.19 18.20
CA GLU A 77 -23.46 49.83 18.23
C GLU A 77 -22.86 49.57 16.84
N VAL A 78 -23.72 49.28 15.85
CA VAL A 78 -23.32 48.94 14.47
C VAL A 78 -23.90 49.90 13.42
N ALA A 79 -24.79 50.80 13.84
CA ALA A 79 -25.41 51.79 12.96
C ALA A 79 -24.34 52.74 12.39
N GLY A 80 -24.38 52.97 11.08
CA GLY A 80 -23.44 53.83 10.38
C GLY A 80 -22.06 53.20 10.09
N CYS A 81 -21.79 51.99 10.59
CA CYS A 81 -20.55 51.27 10.26
C CYS A 81 -20.54 50.88 8.77
N PRO A 82 -19.37 50.92 8.10
CA PRO A 82 -19.25 50.42 6.73
C PRO A 82 -19.52 48.91 6.70
N TRP A 83 -20.59 48.50 6.04
CA TRP A 83 -20.99 47.08 6.00
C TRP A 83 -19.92 46.14 5.39
N PRO A 84 -19.15 46.54 4.36
CA PRO A 84 -18.08 45.68 3.85
C PRO A 84 -17.02 45.29 4.89
N ASP A 85 -16.84 46.09 5.96
CA ASP A 85 -15.83 45.83 6.99
C ASP A 85 -16.19 44.66 7.91
N PHE A 86 -17.43 44.16 7.85
CA PHE A 86 -17.80 42.88 8.49
C PHE A 86 -17.17 41.67 7.79
N TRP A 87 -16.55 41.85 6.63
CA TRP A 87 -15.92 40.80 5.84
C TRP A 87 -14.41 40.98 5.80
N GLN A 88 -13.68 39.87 5.68
CA GLN A 88 -12.23 39.84 5.57
C GLN A 88 -11.79 39.22 4.24
N GLY A 89 -10.59 39.59 3.77
CA GLY A 89 -9.97 39.01 2.57
C GLY A 89 -10.86 39.08 1.32
N ALA A 90 -11.04 37.93 0.65
CA ALA A 90 -11.87 37.83 -0.55
C ALA A 90 -13.32 38.28 -0.33
N GLY A 91 -13.92 37.98 0.82
CA GLY A 91 -15.28 38.40 1.15
C GLY A 91 -15.45 39.92 1.23
N ASN A 92 -14.42 40.64 1.69
CA ASN A 92 -14.42 42.11 1.71
C ASN A 92 -14.44 42.69 0.30
N SER A 93 -13.60 42.13 -0.58
CA SER A 93 -13.54 42.53 -1.99
C SER A 93 -14.87 42.27 -2.71
N GLU A 94 -15.49 41.11 -2.47
CA GLU A 94 -16.80 40.76 -3.04
C GLU A 94 -17.92 41.65 -2.50
N ALA A 95 -17.93 41.92 -1.19
CA ALA A 95 -18.89 42.83 -0.57
C ALA A 95 -18.81 44.24 -1.16
N LYS A 96 -17.60 44.79 -1.31
CA LYS A 96 -17.38 46.11 -1.95
C LYS A 96 -17.86 46.11 -3.40
N SER A 97 -17.47 45.10 -4.18
CA SER A 97 -17.89 44.97 -5.57
C SER A 97 -19.42 44.84 -5.71
N ALA A 98 -20.08 44.15 -4.77
CA ALA A 98 -21.53 43.98 -4.77
C ALA A 98 -22.25 45.28 -4.42
N VAL A 99 -21.72 46.06 -3.46
CA VAL A 99 -22.21 47.41 -3.14
C VAL A 99 -22.07 48.33 -4.36
N ASP A 100 -20.91 48.35 -5.01
CA ASP A 100 -20.69 49.18 -6.20
C ASP A 100 -21.59 48.80 -7.37
N ALA A 101 -21.87 47.51 -7.55
CA ALA A 101 -22.86 47.03 -8.53
C ALA A 101 -24.26 47.52 -8.19
N ALA A 102 -24.68 47.43 -6.93
CA ALA A 102 -25.98 47.94 -6.50
C ALA A 102 -26.12 49.46 -6.71
N LYS A 103 -25.06 50.25 -6.50
CA LYS A 103 -25.06 51.70 -6.84
C LYS A 103 -25.32 51.96 -8.32
N ARG A 104 -24.95 51.05 -9.21
CA ARG A 104 -25.22 51.12 -10.65
C ARG A 104 -26.57 50.51 -11.05
N GLY A 105 -27.35 50.02 -10.10
CA GLY A 105 -28.64 49.38 -10.36
C GLY A 105 -28.56 47.86 -10.62
N GLU A 106 -27.41 47.23 -10.40
CA GLU A 106 -27.20 45.80 -10.62
C GLU A 106 -27.27 45.01 -9.30
N ALA A 107 -27.95 43.87 -9.30
CA ALA A 107 -27.91 42.94 -8.17
C ALA A 107 -26.74 41.95 -8.30
N ARG A 108 -26.08 41.63 -7.19
CA ARG A 108 -25.03 40.60 -7.11
C ARG A 108 -25.20 39.73 -5.88
N SER A 109 -24.73 38.50 -5.94
CA SER A 109 -24.61 37.63 -4.78
C SER A 109 -23.21 37.05 -4.66
N PHE A 110 -22.85 36.68 -3.43
CA PHE A 110 -21.60 36.01 -3.11
C PHE A 110 -21.72 35.13 -1.86
N ILE A 111 -20.75 34.26 -1.65
CA ILE A 111 -20.67 33.39 -0.47
C ILE A 111 -19.38 33.71 0.27
N GLY A 112 -19.48 34.02 1.56
CA GLY A 112 -18.31 34.34 2.36
C GLY A 112 -18.44 33.84 3.80
N LYS A 113 -17.29 33.70 4.46
CA LYS A 113 -17.21 33.46 5.89
C LYS A 113 -17.07 34.81 6.61
N ALA A 114 -17.89 35.04 7.62
CA ALA A 114 -17.82 36.21 8.49
C ALA A 114 -18.28 35.83 9.90
N ASP A 115 -17.68 36.44 10.90
CA ASP A 115 -18.06 36.24 12.29
C ASP A 115 -19.29 37.09 12.62
N THR A 116 -20.13 36.60 13.53
CA THR A 116 -21.16 37.41 14.19
C THR A 116 -20.51 38.52 15.02
N TYR A 117 -21.32 39.43 15.55
CA TYR A 117 -20.83 40.52 16.41
C TYR A 117 -20.10 40.02 17.67
N ARG A 118 -20.46 38.83 18.19
CA ARG A 118 -19.79 38.21 19.34
C ARG A 118 -18.65 37.24 18.96
N GLY A 119 -18.29 37.14 17.69
CA GLY A 119 -17.18 36.31 17.22
C GLY A 119 -17.53 34.86 16.86
N THR A 120 -18.82 34.53 16.71
CA THR A 120 -19.24 33.19 16.27
C THR A 120 -19.06 33.08 14.75
N PRO A 121 -18.22 32.15 14.25
CA PRO A 121 -17.96 32.05 12.81
C PRO A 121 -19.17 31.47 12.07
N LYS A 122 -19.59 32.14 10.99
CA LYS A 122 -20.69 31.69 10.13
C LYS A 122 -20.34 31.77 8.65
N TRP A 123 -20.98 30.89 7.87
CA TRP A 123 -21.00 30.99 6.41
C TRP A 123 -22.28 31.66 5.95
N TRP A 124 -22.14 32.59 5.02
CA TRP A 124 -23.23 33.43 4.56
C TRP A 124 -23.36 33.38 3.05
N HIS A 125 -24.58 33.19 2.57
CA HIS A 125 -24.94 33.56 1.21
C HIS A 125 -25.57 34.96 1.24
N VAL A 126 -24.97 35.91 0.54
CA VAL A 126 -25.36 37.31 0.57
C VAL A 126 -25.86 37.73 -0.79
N ALA A 127 -27.06 38.28 -0.85
CA ALA A 127 -27.59 38.98 -2.01
C ALA A 127 -27.62 40.49 -1.72
N VAL A 128 -27.02 41.29 -2.61
CA VAL A 128 -26.97 42.75 -2.54
C VAL A 128 -27.68 43.31 -3.77
N SER A 129 -28.68 44.16 -3.56
CA SER A 129 -29.51 44.73 -4.63
C SER A 129 -29.83 46.21 -4.39
N PRO A 130 -30.09 47.00 -5.44
CA PRO A 130 -30.56 48.37 -5.30
C PRO A 130 -32.00 48.43 -4.78
N ILE A 131 -32.30 49.45 -3.97
CA ILE A 131 -33.65 49.91 -3.69
C ILE A 131 -33.84 51.21 -4.48
N PRO A 132 -34.71 51.23 -5.51
CA PRO A 132 -34.91 52.42 -6.32
C PRO A 132 -35.70 53.49 -5.54
N GLY A 133 -35.33 54.75 -5.73
CA GLY A 133 -36.07 55.92 -5.28
C GLY A 133 -37.21 56.30 -6.24
N PRO A 134 -37.94 57.39 -5.96
CA PRO A 134 -39.06 57.87 -6.77
C PRO A 134 -38.71 58.22 -8.22
N ASP A 135 -37.44 58.52 -8.50
CA ASP A 135 -36.90 58.84 -9.83
C ASP A 135 -36.40 57.61 -10.60
N GLY A 136 -36.55 56.41 -10.02
CA GLY A 136 -36.09 55.14 -10.59
C GLY A 136 -34.58 54.89 -10.45
N ARG A 137 -33.82 55.81 -9.84
CA ARG A 137 -32.39 55.62 -9.55
C ARG A 137 -32.21 54.94 -8.19
N PRO A 138 -31.11 54.19 -7.95
CA PRO A 138 -30.85 53.62 -6.64
C PRO A 138 -30.77 54.70 -5.55
N ASP A 139 -31.62 54.60 -4.51
CA ASP A 139 -31.62 55.50 -3.34
C ASP A 139 -31.01 54.81 -2.11
N ARG A 140 -31.18 53.49 -1.99
CA ARG A 140 -30.60 52.66 -0.92
C ARG A 140 -30.12 51.33 -1.48
N ILE A 141 -29.42 50.55 -0.66
CA ILE A 141 -28.95 49.21 -1.01
C ILE A 141 -29.54 48.22 -0.01
N LEU A 142 -30.17 47.17 -0.51
CA LEU A 142 -30.64 46.03 0.27
C LEU A 142 -29.54 44.98 0.33
N SER A 143 -29.24 44.47 1.52
CA SER A 143 -28.38 43.29 1.71
C SER A 143 -29.14 42.23 2.50
N VAL A 144 -29.32 41.05 1.90
CA VAL A 144 -29.95 39.89 2.54
C VAL A 144 -28.89 38.84 2.73
N SER A 145 -28.58 38.48 3.98
CA SER A 145 -27.58 37.46 4.30
C SER A 145 -28.25 36.26 4.96
N ARG A 146 -28.15 35.10 4.31
CA ARG A 146 -28.64 33.81 4.80
C ARG A 146 -27.50 33.01 5.42
N ASP A 147 -27.70 32.51 6.64
CA ASP A 147 -26.77 31.58 7.28
C ASP A 147 -26.87 30.21 6.59
N ILE A 148 -25.75 29.77 6.01
CA ILE A 148 -25.61 28.46 5.33
C ILE A 148 -24.59 27.56 6.05
N THR A 149 -24.25 27.86 7.30
CA THR A 149 -23.22 27.14 8.07
C THR A 149 -23.52 25.65 8.20
N ASN A 150 -24.75 25.30 8.59
CA ASN A 150 -25.15 23.89 8.74
C ASN A 150 -25.20 23.16 7.39
N LEU A 151 -25.58 23.84 6.32
CA LEU A 151 -25.59 23.28 4.97
C LEU A 151 -24.16 22.96 4.52
N ARG A 152 -23.23 23.92 4.66
CA ARG A 152 -21.82 23.73 4.34
C ARG A 152 -21.16 22.65 5.18
N ALA A 153 -21.43 22.61 6.48
CA ALA A 153 -20.87 21.59 7.37
C ALA A 153 -21.31 20.16 6.95
N SER A 154 -22.60 19.99 6.60
CA SER A 154 -23.13 18.71 6.11
C SER A 154 -22.52 18.31 4.76
N GLU A 155 -22.35 19.27 3.84
CA GLU A 155 -21.67 19.04 2.57
C GLU A 155 -20.19 18.63 2.77
N GLU A 156 -19.45 19.34 3.63
CA GLU A 156 -18.05 19.04 3.93
C GLU A 156 -17.87 17.68 4.62
N GLU A 157 -18.77 17.32 5.53
CA GLU A 157 -18.77 16.02 6.19
C GLU A 157 -19.03 14.90 5.17
N ARG A 158 -20.03 15.06 4.30
CA ARG A 158 -20.30 14.12 3.21
C ARG A 158 -19.09 13.95 2.30
N ASP A 159 -18.48 15.06 1.87
CA ASP A 159 -17.31 15.05 1.00
C ASP A 159 -16.09 14.38 1.68
N ARG A 160 -15.96 14.53 3.01
CA ARG A 160 -14.91 13.87 3.80
C ARG A 160 -15.08 12.34 3.78
N PHE A 161 -16.30 11.84 3.93
CA PHE A 161 -16.57 10.39 3.85
C PHE A 161 -16.31 9.84 2.46
N VAL A 162 -16.70 10.55 1.40
CA VAL A 162 -16.38 10.15 0.01
C VAL A 162 -14.87 10.08 -0.19
N ARG A 163 -14.12 11.10 0.27
CA ARG A 163 -12.66 11.10 0.16
C ARG A 163 -11.98 9.97 0.95
N LEU A 164 -12.55 9.55 2.07
CA LEU A 164 -12.03 8.42 2.83
C LEU A 164 -12.16 7.13 2.01
N ALA A 165 -13.31 6.92 1.37
CA ALA A 165 -13.51 5.77 0.49
C ALA A 165 -12.59 5.82 -0.76
N GLU A 166 -12.42 6.99 -1.38
CA GLU A 166 -11.53 7.16 -2.54
C GLU A 166 -10.04 6.92 -2.25
N ASN A 167 -9.58 7.25 -1.04
CA ASN A 167 -8.19 7.04 -0.64
C ASN A 167 -7.90 5.62 -0.12
N SER A 168 -8.91 4.77 0.03
CA SER A 168 -8.71 3.37 0.41
C SER A 168 -7.98 2.61 -0.71
N THR A 169 -7.10 1.69 -0.32
CA THR A 169 -6.47 0.73 -1.25
C THR A 169 -7.36 -0.48 -1.51
N ASP A 170 -8.28 -0.79 -0.61
CA ASP A 170 -9.25 -1.87 -0.78
C ASP A 170 -10.35 -1.42 -1.76
N PHE A 171 -10.90 -2.37 -2.52
CA PHE A 171 -12.05 -2.15 -3.38
C PHE A 171 -13.26 -1.82 -2.50
N ILE A 172 -13.92 -0.68 -2.75
CA ILE A 172 -15.16 -0.30 -2.08
C ILE A 172 -16.23 -0.08 -3.15
N GLY A 173 -17.38 -0.72 -2.96
CA GLY A 173 -18.53 -0.59 -3.85
C GLY A 173 -19.85 -0.51 -3.09
N MET A 174 -20.84 0.14 -3.69
CA MET A 174 -22.21 0.17 -3.20
C MET A 174 -23.20 -0.07 -4.35
N ALA A 175 -24.22 -0.84 -4.05
CA ALA A 175 -25.30 -1.18 -4.96
C ALA A 175 -26.66 -1.00 -4.29
N ARG A 176 -27.71 -0.81 -5.09
CA ARG A 176 -29.10 -0.77 -4.64
C ARG A 176 -29.59 -2.18 -4.31
N THR A 177 -30.80 -2.27 -3.78
CA THR A 177 -31.46 -3.55 -3.44
C THR A 177 -31.71 -4.46 -4.64
N ASP A 178 -31.84 -3.90 -5.85
CA ASP A 178 -31.93 -4.66 -7.10
C ASP A 178 -30.57 -5.12 -7.65
N GLY A 179 -29.48 -4.80 -6.95
CA GLY A 179 -28.11 -5.13 -7.35
C GLY A 179 -27.48 -4.14 -8.33
N SER A 180 -28.16 -3.07 -8.73
CA SER A 180 -27.56 -2.02 -9.58
C SER A 180 -26.50 -1.23 -8.80
N VAL A 181 -25.30 -1.14 -9.36
CA VAL A 181 -24.17 -0.44 -8.74
C VAL A 181 -24.34 1.07 -8.95
N PHE A 182 -24.11 1.87 -7.92
CA PHE A 182 -24.16 3.33 -8.04
C PHE A 182 -22.90 4.03 -7.56
N TYR A 183 -22.01 3.32 -6.88
CA TYR A 183 -20.75 3.85 -6.40
C TYR A 183 -19.69 2.76 -6.38
N VAL A 184 -18.49 3.10 -6.86
CA VAL A 184 -17.25 2.37 -6.58
C VAL A 184 -16.12 3.40 -6.47
N ASN A 185 -15.15 3.13 -5.59
CA ASN A 185 -13.98 3.99 -5.46
C ASN A 185 -12.96 3.79 -6.58
N ASP A 186 -11.94 4.65 -6.65
CA ASP A 186 -10.89 4.56 -7.67
C ASP A 186 -10.02 3.29 -7.55
N ALA A 187 -9.82 2.76 -6.33
CA ALA A 187 -9.15 1.47 -6.16
C ALA A 187 -9.94 0.33 -6.79
N ALA A 188 -11.27 0.33 -6.66
CA ALA A 188 -12.14 -0.64 -7.31
C ALA A 188 -12.03 -0.56 -8.84
N LYS A 189 -12.09 0.65 -9.43
CA LYS A 189 -11.97 0.83 -10.89
C LYS A 189 -10.65 0.28 -11.41
N ARG A 190 -9.53 0.58 -10.75
CA ARG A 190 -8.21 0.06 -11.11
C ARG A 190 -8.12 -1.46 -10.98
N LEU A 191 -8.69 -2.02 -9.91
CA LEU A 191 -8.63 -3.45 -9.66
C LEU A 191 -9.33 -4.25 -10.76
N VAL A 192 -10.52 -3.83 -11.18
CA VAL A 192 -11.34 -4.57 -12.15
C VAL A 192 -11.31 -4.00 -13.57
N GLY A 193 -10.55 -2.94 -13.83
CA GLY A 193 -10.36 -2.37 -15.18
C GLY A 193 -11.54 -1.55 -15.71
N LEU A 194 -12.19 -0.78 -14.84
CA LEU A 194 -13.36 0.07 -15.17
C LEU A 194 -13.00 1.53 -15.49
N ASP A 195 -11.78 1.81 -15.95
CA ASP A 195 -11.33 3.17 -16.25
C ASP A 195 -12.27 3.87 -17.26
N GLY A 196 -12.87 4.99 -16.85
CA GLY A 196 -13.81 5.76 -17.68
C GLY A 196 -15.17 5.11 -17.92
N THR A 197 -15.49 4.00 -17.24
CA THR A 197 -16.79 3.33 -17.35
C THR A 197 -17.80 3.93 -16.39
N ASP A 198 -19.03 4.18 -16.87
CA ASP A 198 -20.16 4.54 -16.01
C ASP A 198 -20.65 3.30 -15.24
N VAL A 199 -20.35 3.28 -13.95
CA VAL A 199 -20.70 2.14 -13.08
C VAL A 199 -22.19 2.00 -12.82
N THR A 200 -22.99 3.02 -13.14
CA THR A 200 -24.46 2.96 -12.99
C THR A 200 -25.14 1.99 -13.95
N GLN A 201 -24.43 1.55 -14.99
CA GLN A 201 -24.89 0.55 -15.95
C GLN A 201 -24.55 -0.88 -15.52
N LEU A 202 -23.88 -1.07 -14.39
CA LEU A 202 -23.41 -2.37 -13.92
C LEU A 202 -24.27 -2.89 -12.78
N THR A 203 -24.29 -4.20 -12.64
CA THR A 203 -24.88 -4.92 -11.51
C THR A 203 -23.79 -5.64 -10.72
N ILE A 204 -24.09 -6.01 -9.47
CA ILE A 204 -23.17 -6.82 -8.63
C ILE A 204 -22.69 -8.07 -9.39
N ALA A 205 -23.57 -8.72 -10.16
CA ALA A 205 -23.25 -9.95 -10.88
C ALA A 205 -22.15 -9.78 -11.94
N ASP A 206 -22.03 -8.60 -12.57
CA ASP A 206 -21.08 -8.35 -13.67
C ASP A 206 -19.61 -8.43 -13.24
N PHE A 207 -19.35 -8.25 -11.93
CA PHE A 207 -18.03 -8.33 -11.32
C PHE A 207 -17.54 -9.76 -11.12
N PHE A 208 -18.41 -10.76 -11.24
CA PHE A 208 -18.07 -12.17 -11.01
C PHE A 208 -18.01 -12.94 -12.32
N PRO A 209 -17.24 -14.04 -12.38
CA PRO A 209 -17.31 -14.94 -13.52
C PRO A 209 -18.65 -15.71 -13.52
N PRO A 210 -19.14 -16.16 -14.68
CA PRO A 210 -20.49 -16.75 -14.83
C PRO A 210 -20.79 -17.90 -13.84
N GLU A 211 -19.79 -18.72 -13.54
CA GLU A 211 -19.90 -19.84 -12.60
C GLU A 211 -20.12 -19.43 -11.13
N GLN A 212 -19.79 -18.19 -10.77
CA GLN A 212 -19.95 -17.66 -9.40
C GLN A 212 -21.20 -16.78 -9.23
N VAL A 213 -21.83 -16.34 -10.33
CA VAL A 213 -23.02 -15.47 -10.29
C VAL A 213 -24.17 -16.11 -9.50
N GLU A 214 -24.43 -17.40 -9.72
CA GLU A 214 -25.49 -18.11 -8.97
C GLU A 214 -25.19 -18.18 -7.47
N THR A 215 -23.92 -18.40 -7.10
CA THR A 215 -23.49 -18.43 -5.69
C THR A 215 -23.71 -17.07 -5.04
N VAL A 216 -23.32 -15.99 -5.72
CA VAL A 216 -23.51 -14.63 -5.20
C VAL A 216 -25.00 -14.32 -5.01
N THR A 217 -25.82 -14.65 -5.99
CA THR A 217 -27.25 -14.30 -6.00
C THR A 217 -28.07 -15.14 -5.03
N ARG A 218 -27.79 -16.44 -4.92
CA ARG A 218 -28.62 -17.40 -4.15
C ARG A 218 -28.07 -17.73 -2.77
N VAL A 219 -26.80 -17.43 -2.49
CA VAL A 219 -26.17 -17.75 -1.21
C VAL A 219 -25.67 -16.49 -0.53
N VAL A 220 -24.86 -15.67 -1.21
CA VAL A 220 -24.20 -14.52 -0.58
C VAL A 220 -25.18 -13.43 -0.20
N LEU A 221 -25.94 -12.87 -1.16
CA LEU A 221 -26.88 -11.77 -0.86
C LEU A 221 -27.97 -12.18 0.16
N PRO A 222 -28.61 -13.37 0.07
CA PRO A 222 -29.55 -13.81 1.10
C PRO A 222 -28.92 -14.02 2.48
N ALA A 223 -27.65 -14.45 2.55
CA ALA A 223 -26.95 -14.55 3.83
C ALA A 223 -26.68 -13.18 4.44
N VAL A 224 -26.39 -12.16 3.63
CA VAL A 224 -26.23 -10.77 4.11
C VAL A 224 -27.54 -10.24 4.71
N GLU A 225 -28.68 -10.48 4.06
CA GLU A 225 -29.99 -10.07 4.57
C GLU A 225 -30.35 -10.80 5.88
N ARG A 226 -30.02 -12.09 6.00
CA ARG A 226 -30.32 -12.91 7.18
C ARG A 226 -29.39 -12.63 8.35
N ASP A 227 -28.09 -12.56 8.11
CA ASP A 227 -27.04 -12.56 9.14
C ASP A 227 -26.39 -11.19 9.35
N GLY A 228 -26.74 -10.20 8.53
CA GLY A 228 -26.23 -8.82 8.58
C GLY A 228 -24.85 -8.63 7.95
N GLN A 229 -24.18 -9.70 7.51
CA GLN A 229 -22.91 -9.64 6.79
C GLN A 229 -22.57 -11.00 6.16
N TRP A 230 -21.75 -10.99 5.12
CA TRP A 230 -21.10 -12.19 4.59
C TRP A 230 -19.67 -11.87 4.18
N ALA A 231 -18.75 -12.80 4.44
CA ALA A 231 -17.37 -12.71 3.99
C ALA A 231 -16.85 -14.07 3.51
N GLY A 232 -16.12 -14.07 2.39
CA GLY A 232 -15.55 -15.30 1.82
C GLY A 232 -14.68 -15.06 0.59
N GLU A 233 -13.97 -16.11 0.18
CA GLU A 233 -13.09 -16.07 -0.98
C GLU A 233 -13.91 -16.30 -2.27
N LEU A 234 -13.81 -15.36 -3.20
CA LEU A 234 -14.41 -15.41 -4.53
C LEU A 234 -13.42 -14.89 -5.57
N ASN A 235 -13.79 -14.93 -6.85
CA ASN A 235 -13.03 -14.30 -7.91
C ASN A 235 -13.84 -13.15 -8.49
N PHE A 236 -13.20 -11.99 -8.58
CA PHE A 236 -13.68 -10.94 -9.46
C PHE A 236 -13.15 -11.17 -10.87
N ARG A 237 -13.87 -10.67 -11.87
CA ARG A 237 -13.46 -10.67 -13.27
C ARG A 237 -12.98 -9.28 -13.64
N HIS A 238 -11.79 -9.19 -14.22
CA HIS A 238 -11.31 -7.97 -14.83
C HIS A 238 -12.10 -7.69 -16.13
N PHE A 239 -12.74 -6.53 -16.24
CA PHE A 239 -13.69 -6.22 -17.31
C PHE A 239 -13.05 -6.17 -18.70
N GLN A 240 -11.80 -5.74 -18.80
CA GLN A 240 -11.10 -5.61 -20.08
C GLN A 240 -10.34 -6.89 -20.49
N SER A 241 -9.67 -7.54 -19.54
CA SER A 241 -8.78 -8.68 -19.83
C SER A 241 -9.44 -10.04 -19.60
N GLY A 242 -10.55 -10.09 -18.85
CA GLY A 242 -11.17 -11.33 -18.41
C GLY A 242 -10.39 -12.07 -17.32
N GLU A 243 -9.28 -11.52 -16.81
CA GLU A 243 -8.49 -12.13 -15.73
C GLU A 243 -9.37 -12.37 -14.49
N LEU A 244 -9.22 -13.54 -13.86
CA LEU A 244 -9.83 -13.84 -12.57
C LEU A 244 -8.93 -13.34 -11.44
N ILE A 245 -9.47 -12.43 -10.65
CA ILE A 245 -8.80 -11.77 -9.53
C ILE A 245 -9.33 -12.41 -8.24
N PRO A 246 -8.53 -13.23 -7.54
CA PRO A 246 -8.93 -13.80 -6.27
C PRO A 246 -9.06 -12.68 -5.21
N VAL A 247 -10.22 -12.62 -4.57
CA VAL A 247 -10.56 -11.59 -3.60
C VAL A 247 -11.21 -12.17 -2.34
N LEU A 248 -10.94 -11.53 -1.20
CA LEU A 248 -11.74 -11.70 0.00
C LEU A 248 -12.91 -10.71 -0.08
N TYR A 249 -14.07 -11.21 -0.51
CA TYR A 249 -15.28 -10.43 -0.71
C TYR A 249 -16.02 -10.30 0.62
N SER A 250 -16.10 -9.09 1.18
CA SER A 250 -16.92 -8.80 2.37
C SER A 250 -18.06 -7.87 1.98
N VAL A 251 -19.29 -8.27 2.30
CA VAL A 251 -20.52 -7.55 1.92
C VAL A 251 -21.46 -7.43 3.11
N PHE A 252 -22.13 -6.30 3.22
CA PHE A 252 -23.01 -5.92 4.33
C PHE A 252 -24.20 -5.08 3.82
N PRO A 253 -25.33 -5.04 4.55
CA PRO A 253 -26.47 -4.24 4.17
C PRO A 253 -26.21 -2.76 4.46
N VAL A 254 -26.66 -1.89 3.56
CA VAL A 254 -26.75 -0.46 3.80
C VAL A 254 -28.21 -0.16 4.14
N THR A 255 -28.44 0.49 5.28
CA THR A 255 -29.78 0.82 5.78
C THR A 255 -29.98 2.33 5.90
N ASP A 256 -31.24 2.77 5.81
CA ASP A 256 -31.61 4.15 6.12
C ASP A 256 -31.70 4.40 7.63
N THR A 257 -32.04 5.62 8.03
CA THR A 257 -32.20 6.01 9.44
C THR A 257 -33.33 5.29 10.17
N ALA A 258 -34.27 4.67 9.45
CA ALA A 258 -35.35 3.86 10.00
C ALA A 258 -35.01 2.37 10.07
N GLY A 259 -33.82 1.97 9.60
CA GLY A 259 -33.35 0.59 9.56
C GLY A 259 -33.84 -0.20 8.35
N ALA A 260 -34.46 0.44 7.36
CA ALA A 260 -34.89 -0.22 6.14
C ALA A 260 -33.69 -0.44 5.20
N LEU A 261 -33.61 -1.62 4.58
CA LEU A 261 -32.57 -1.96 3.61
C LEU A 261 -32.68 -1.06 2.37
N ILE A 262 -31.62 -0.31 2.08
CA ILE A 262 -31.52 0.55 0.88
C ILE A 262 -30.51 0.03 -0.14
N GLY A 263 -29.69 -0.94 0.22
CA GLY A 263 -28.73 -1.56 -0.69
C GLY A 263 -27.66 -2.40 -0.01
N TYR A 264 -26.58 -2.63 -0.73
CA TYR A 264 -25.44 -3.45 -0.30
C TYR A 264 -24.16 -2.64 -0.40
N GLY A 265 -23.31 -2.74 0.62
CA GLY A 265 -21.96 -2.20 0.63
C GLY A 265 -20.95 -3.34 0.63
N THR A 266 -19.82 -3.16 -0.05
CA THR A 266 -18.72 -4.11 -0.03
C THR A 266 -17.38 -3.45 0.25
N VAL A 267 -16.55 -4.14 1.01
CA VAL A 267 -15.11 -3.89 1.11
C VAL A 267 -14.42 -5.18 0.69
N THR A 268 -13.63 -5.11 -0.37
CA THR A 268 -13.05 -6.29 -1.02
C THR A 268 -11.54 -6.14 -1.13
N ARG A 269 -10.82 -7.19 -0.72
CA ARG A 269 -9.35 -7.18 -0.71
C ARG A 269 -8.79 -8.14 -1.75
N ASP A 270 -7.91 -7.63 -2.61
CA ASP A 270 -7.06 -8.46 -3.49
C ASP A 270 -6.01 -9.19 -2.63
N PHE A 271 -5.90 -10.50 -2.79
CA PHE A 271 -4.88 -11.30 -2.11
C PHE A 271 -3.94 -12.04 -3.06
N ARG A 272 -3.88 -11.66 -4.36
CA ARG A 272 -2.94 -12.22 -5.34
C ARG A 272 -1.50 -12.14 -4.87
N GLU A 273 -1.06 -11.02 -4.32
CA GLU A 273 0.32 -10.85 -3.83
C GLU A 273 0.63 -11.81 -2.68
N ARG A 274 -0.29 -11.93 -1.72
CA ARG A 274 -0.14 -12.88 -0.61
C ARG A 274 -0.07 -14.31 -1.10
N ARG A 275 -0.96 -14.70 -2.03
CA ARG A 275 -1.00 -16.06 -2.59
C ARG A 275 0.27 -16.38 -3.37
N ARG A 276 0.78 -15.45 -4.18
CA ARG A 276 2.06 -15.60 -4.89
C ARG A 276 3.21 -15.82 -3.91
N ALA A 277 3.28 -15.02 -2.85
CA ALA A 277 4.32 -15.19 -1.82
C ALA A 277 4.20 -16.55 -1.10
N GLU A 278 2.98 -17.01 -0.78
CA GLU A 278 2.74 -18.32 -0.16
C GLU A 278 3.13 -19.48 -1.09
N ASP A 279 2.83 -19.38 -2.39
CA ASP A 279 3.18 -20.39 -3.39
C ASP A 279 4.70 -20.42 -3.65
N ASP A 280 5.36 -19.26 -3.72
CA ASP A 280 6.82 -19.16 -3.84
C ASP A 280 7.52 -19.79 -2.61
N MET A 281 7.01 -19.51 -1.40
CA MET A 281 7.52 -20.13 -0.17
C MET A 281 7.34 -21.65 -0.18
N ARG A 282 6.19 -22.17 -0.65
CA ARG A 282 5.95 -23.61 -0.76
C ARG A 282 6.91 -24.27 -1.74
N LEU A 283 7.17 -23.63 -2.89
CA LEU A 283 8.11 -24.12 -3.88
C LEU A 283 9.53 -24.19 -3.30
N MET A 284 9.98 -23.11 -2.65
CA MET A 284 11.28 -23.05 -1.97
C MET A 284 11.43 -24.13 -0.89
N ASN A 285 10.40 -24.31 -0.06
CA ASN A 285 10.41 -25.35 0.98
C ASN A 285 10.46 -26.76 0.39
N GLY A 286 9.75 -27.00 -0.72
CA GLY A 286 9.82 -28.28 -1.44
C GLY A 286 11.22 -28.60 -1.95
N GLU A 287 11.90 -27.60 -2.55
CA GLU A 287 13.27 -27.75 -3.02
C GLU A 287 14.27 -27.98 -1.87
N LEU A 288 14.12 -27.22 -0.76
CA LEU A 288 14.92 -27.41 0.45
C LEU A 288 14.75 -28.82 1.03
N ALA A 289 13.51 -29.30 1.13
CA ALA A 289 13.22 -30.64 1.65
C ALA A 289 13.85 -31.74 0.78
N HIS A 290 13.79 -31.60 -0.54
CA HIS A 290 14.45 -32.53 -1.45
C HIS A 290 15.98 -32.52 -1.27
N ARG A 291 16.58 -31.33 -1.17
CA ARG A 291 18.03 -31.19 -0.97
C ARG A 291 18.51 -31.72 0.39
N LEU A 292 17.72 -31.54 1.45
CA LEU A 292 17.99 -32.14 2.77
C LEU A 292 18.00 -33.67 2.70
N LYS A 293 17.04 -34.28 1.98
CA LYS A 293 17.04 -35.74 1.76
C LYS A 293 18.31 -36.22 1.06
N ASN A 294 18.80 -35.48 0.05
CA ASN A 294 20.04 -35.82 -0.64
C ASN A 294 21.26 -35.78 0.30
N VAL A 295 21.38 -34.73 1.12
CA VAL A 295 22.49 -34.63 2.09
C VAL A 295 22.40 -35.73 3.14
N LEU A 296 21.21 -36.01 3.67
CA LEU A 296 21.00 -37.09 4.64
C LEU A 296 21.33 -38.46 4.05
N ALA A 297 21.02 -38.73 2.78
CA ALA A 297 21.41 -39.96 2.10
C ALA A 297 22.94 -40.10 2.00
N VAL A 298 23.66 -39.00 1.73
CA VAL A 298 25.13 -39.00 1.74
C VAL A 298 25.67 -39.25 3.15
N VAL A 299 25.13 -38.58 4.17
CA VAL A 299 25.49 -38.81 5.58
C VAL A 299 25.30 -40.28 5.95
N GLN A 300 24.14 -40.87 5.60
CA GLN A 300 23.81 -42.26 5.88
C GLN A 300 24.77 -43.22 5.17
N SER A 301 25.11 -42.96 3.91
CA SER A 301 26.10 -43.74 3.17
C SER A 301 27.48 -43.70 3.85
N VAL A 302 27.93 -42.50 4.26
CA VAL A 302 29.19 -42.31 4.98
C VAL A 302 29.17 -43.05 6.32
N ALA A 303 28.09 -42.96 7.09
CA ALA A 303 27.95 -43.65 8.37
C ALA A 303 27.93 -45.18 8.22
N ALA A 304 27.07 -45.70 7.35
CA ALA A 304 26.90 -47.14 7.12
C ALA A 304 28.17 -47.81 6.54
N GLN A 305 29.01 -47.06 5.87
CA GLN A 305 30.27 -47.55 5.31
C GLN A 305 31.45 -47.37 6.29
N THR A 306 31.44 -46.34 7.13
CA THR A 306 32.48 -46.12 8.18
C THR A 306 32.36 -47.14 9.31
N LEU A 307 31.14 -47.51 9.68
CA LEU A 307 30.87 -48.52 10.72
C LEU A 307 31.13 -49.96 10.25
N ARG A 308 31.36 -50.18 8.94
CA ARG A 308 31.69 -51.50 8.37
C ARG A 308 33.21 -51.71 8.40
N GLY A 309 33.67 -52.64 9.23
CA GLY A 309 35.06 -53.14 9.19
C GLY A 309 36.04 -52.53 10.20
N ILE A 310 35.57 -51.74 11.17
CA ILE A 310 36.36 -51.30 12.33
C ILE A 310 35.91 -52.10 13.56
N PRO A 311 36.76 -52.96 14.17
CA PRO A 311 36.38 -53.78 15.31
C PRO A 311 36.12 -52.97 16.59
N GLU A 312 36.81 -51.84 16.74
CA GLU A 312 36.75 -50.99 17.94
C GLU A 312 35.77 -49.81 17.74
N ALA A 313 34.75 -49.77 18.60
CA ALA A 313 33.69 -48.75 18.55
C ALA A 313 34.21 -47.32 18.68
N GLU A 314 35.28 -47.10 19.44
CA GLU A 314 35.84 -45.78 19.71
C GLU A 314 36.59 -45.21 18.50
N ALA A 315 37.39 -46.04 17.81
CA ALA A 315 38.03 -45.69 16.55
C ALA A 315 37.00 -45.43 15.42
N ALA A 316 35.91 -46.20 15.40
CA ALA A 316 34.81 -45.99 14.47
C ALA A 316 34.07 -44.66 14.72
N SER A 317 33.82 -44.32 15.98
CA SER A 317 33.16 -43.08 16.40
C SER A 317 34.01 -41.84 16.07
N GLN A 318 35.31 -41.87 16.34
CA GLN A 318 36.23 -40.77 15.99
C GLN A 318 36.32 -40.57 14.47
N SER A 319 36.44 -41.66 13.71
CA SER A 319 36.48 -41.64 12.24
C SER A 319 35.18 -41.07 11.64
N LEU A 320 34.03 -41.48 12.16
CA LEU A 320 32.73 -40.96 11.73
C LEU A 320 32.58 -39.47 12.04
N SER A 321 32.96 -39.05 13.26
CA SER A 321 32.86 -37.65 13.69
C SER A 321 33.72 -36.72 12.83
N ALA A 322 34.96 -37.10 12.52
CA ALA A 322 35.84 -36.33 11.64
C ALA A 322 35.23 -36.13 10.23
N ARG A 323 34.58 -37.17 9.69
CA ARG A 323 33.92 -37.12 8.38
C ARG A 323 32.66 -36.27 8.37
N LEU A 324 31.86 -36.32 9.44
CA LEU A 324 30.70 -35.44 9.59
C LEU A 324 31.10 -33.96 9.63
N VAL A 325 32.22 -33.65 10.29
CA VAL A 325 32.79 -32.28 10.29
C VAL A 325 33.23 -31.87 8.89
N ALA A 326 33.93 -32.73 8.14
CA ALA A 326 34.33 -32.46 6.76
C ALA A 326 33.12 -32.24 5.83
N LEU A 327 32.06 -33.03 6.01
CA LEU A 327 30.80 -32.87 5.28
C LEU A 327 30.10 -31.55 5.64
N GLY A 328 30.09 -31.18 6.93
CA GLY A 328 29.57 -29.89 7.40
C GLY A 328 30.31 -28.69 6.81
N ALA A 329 31.63 -28.80 6.60
CA ALA A 329 32.40 -27.76 5.93
C ALA A 329 32.03 -27.63 4.45
N ALA A 330 31.82 -28.76 3.76
CA ALA A 330 31.38 -28.78 2.36
C ALA A 330 29.97 -28.19 2.19
N THR A 331 29.03 -28.51 3.10
CA THR A 331 27.68 -27.92 3.08
C THR A 331 27.71 -26.43 3.37
N ALA A 332 28.57 -25.95 4.28
CA ALA A 332 28.74 -24.52 4.57
C ALA A 332 29.31 -23.71 3.38
N VAL A 333 30.14 -24.31 2.52
CA VAL A 333 30.58 -23.67 1.26
C VAL A 333 29.40 -23.54 0.30
N LEU A 334 28.54 -24.56 0.21
CA LEU A 334 27.37 -24.54 -0.66
C LEU A 334 26.28 -23.56 -0.18
N THR A 335 26.21 -23.24 1.11
CA THR A 335 25.19 -22.31 1.66
C THR A 335 25.61 -20.84 1.64
N GLY A 336 26.91 -20.52 1.53
CA GLY A 336 27.44 -19.16 1.71
C GLY A 336 27.44 -18.25 0.48
N THR A 337 27.42 -18.78 -0.75
CA THR A 337 27.72 -18.00 -1.98
C THR A 337 26.72 -18.23 -3.14
N SER A 338 25.42 -18.32 -2.85
CA SER A 338 24.33 -18.51 -3.82
C SER A 338 24.05 -19.94 -4.29
N TRP A 339 24.19 -20.96 -3.41
CA TRP A 339 23.55 -22.29 -3.49
C TRP A 339 23.68 -23.10 -4.80
N ARG A 340 24.49 -22.64 -5.77
CA ARG A 340 24.59 -23.17 -7.12
C ARG A 340 25.93 -23.80 -7.44
N SER A 341 27.00 -23.47 -6.71
CA SER A 341 28.33 -24.03 -6.96
C SER A 341 29.35 -23.67 -5.87
N ALA A 342 30.45 -24.43 -5.84
CA ALA A 342 31.62 -24.13 -5.02
C ALA A 342 32.86 -23.91 -5.89
N ASP A 343 33.63 -22.87 -5.59
CA ASP A 343 34.95 -22.70 -6.18
C ASP A 343 35.91 -23.77 -5.63
N LEU A 344 36.62 -24.49 -6.51
CA LEU A 344 37.52 -25.59 -6.14
C LEU A 344 38.61 -25.13 -5.17
N ARG A 345 39.16 -23.93 -5.38
CA ARG A 345 40.20 -23.38 -4.50
C ARG A 345 39.63 -23.05 -3.13
N GLU A 346 38.43 -22.45 -3.07
CA GLU A 346 37.74 -22.19 -1.79
C GLU A 346 37.45 -23.50 -1.04
N LEU A 347 36.94 -24.50 -1.75
CA LEU A 347 36.68 -25.83 -1.19
C LEU A 347 37.94 -26.47 -0.62
N ALA A 348 39.03 -26.48 -1.40
CA ALA A 348 40.32 -27.02 -0.99
C ALA A 348 40.87 -26.26 0.22
N ASN A 349 40.75 -24.93 0.24
CA ASN A 349 41.17 -24.12 1.38
C ASN A 349 40.47 -24.55 2.67
N ARG A 350 39.13 -24.67 2.64
CA ARG A 350 38.38 -25.04 3.84
C ARG A 350 38.64 -26.49 4.26
N ALA A 351 38.65 -27.42 3.31
CA ALA A 351 38.83 -28.85 3.58
C ALA A 351 40.23 -29.19 4.13
N LEU A 352 41.26 -28.48 3.69
CA LEU A 352 42.66 -28.75 4.04
C LEU A 352 43.18 -27.91 5.21
N SER A 353 42.53 -26.78 5.53
CA SER A 353 42.91 -25.92 6.66
C SER A 353 43.13 -26.63 8.01
N PRO A 354 42.38 -27.70 8.38
CA PRO A 354 42.61 -28.38 9.66
C PRO A 354 43.93 -29.17 9.71
N HIS A 355 44.54 -29.46 8.56
CA HIS A 355 45.68 -30.38 8.42
C HIS A 355 47.01 -29.66 8.17
N GLY A 356 47.03 -28.33 8.06
CA GLY A 356 48.27 -27.56 7.91
C GLY A 356 48.07 -26.13 7.42
N ARG A 357 49.15 -25.35 7.44
CA ARG A 357 49.16 -23.97 6.92
C ARG A 357 49.24 -23.96 5.40
N ILE A 358 48.17 -23.48 4.78
CA ILE A 358 48.09 -23.27 3.34
C ILE A 358 49.09 -22.18 2.92
N GLY A 359 49.84 -22.43 1.85
CA GLY A 359 50.89 -21.54 1.35
C GLY A 359 52.28 -21.80 1.93
N GLU A 360 52.38 -22.61 2.99
CA GLU A 360 53.67 -23.06 3.54
C GLU A 360 53.92 -24.54 3.19
N ARG A 361 53.12 -25.44 3.77
CA ARG A 361 53.28 -26.90 3.60
C ARG A 361 52.22 -27.53 2.72
N ILE A 362 51.14 -26.79 2.43
CA ILE A 362 50.08 -27.21 1.52
C ILE A 362 50.01 -26.15 0.41
N LEU A 363 50.43 -26.52 -0.80
CA LEU A 363 50.52 -25.64 -1.95
C LEU A 363 49.34 -25.90 -2.91
N LEU A 364 48.58 -24.85 -3.23
CA LEU A 364 47.40 -24.93 -4.10
C LEU A 364 47.63 -24.18 -5.41
N SER A 365 47.57 -24.87 -6.55
CA SER A 365 47.81 -24.24 -7.87
C SER A 365 46.77 -24.67 -8.90
N GLY A 366 46.32 -23.75 -9.75
CA GLY A 366 45.34 -24.05 -10.80
C GLY A 366 44.35 -22.92 -11.08
N PRO A 367 43.66 -22.98 -12.23
CA PRO A 367 42.71 -21.96 -12.67
C PRO A 367 41.44 -21.94 -11.81
N ARG A 368 40.60 -20.93 -12.01
CA ARG A 368 39.30 -20.88 -11.32
C ARG A 368 38.38 -21.97 -11.88
N VAL A 369 37.88 -22.86 -11.01
CA VAL A 369 36.98 -23.95 -11.38
C VAL A 369 35.80 -23.95 -10.43
N THR A 370 34.60 -23.91 -11.00
CA THR A 370 33.33 -23.87 -10.27
C THR A 370 32.72 -25.28 -10.30
N LEU A 371 32.86 -26.04 -9.22
CA LEU A 371 32.39 -27.42 -9.12
C LEU A 371 30.87 -27.50 -9.01
N LYS A 372 30.29 -28.57 -9.56
CA LYS A 372 28.88 -28.92 -9.33
C LYS A 372 28.64 -29.35 -7.87
N PRO A 373 27.43 -29.21 -7.33
CA PRO A 373 27.14 -29.52 -5.92
C PRO A 373 27.47 -30.95 -5.49
N GLU A 374 27.14 -31.95 -6.31
CA GLU A 374 27.37 -33.37 -5.99
C GLU A 374 28.86 -33.69 -5.98
N VAL A 375 29.59 -33.08 -6.91
CA VAL A 375 31.05 -33.20 -7.08
C VAL A 375 31.78 -32.52 -5.93
N THR A 376 31.27 -31.38 -5.46
CA THR A 376 31.82 -30.61 -4.33
C THR A 376 31.90 -31.46 -3.07
N VAL A 377 30.82 -32.18 -2.74
CA VAL A 377 30.76 -33.02 -1.54
C VAL A 377 31.72 -34.21 -1.64
N ALA A 378 31.71 -34.92 -2.77
CA ALA A 378 32.59 -36.06 -2.99
C ALA A 378 34.08 -35.66 -2.95
N PHE A 379 34.41 -34.53 -3.58
CA PHE A 379 35.77 -34.02 -3.63
C PHE A 379 36.26 -33.50 -2.27
N ALA A 380 35.39 -32.85 -1.47
CA ALA A 380 35.72 -32.43 -0.11
C ALA A 380 36.10 -33.62 0.79
N LEU A 381 35.34 -34.72 0.71
CA LEU A 381 35.63 -35.94 1.45
C LEU A 381 36.95 -36.56 0.99
N ALA A 382 37.22 -36.61 -0.32
CA ALA A 382 38.48 -37.15 -0.84
C ALA A 382 39.69 -36.32 -0.38
N LEU A 383 39.60 -34.98 -0.44
CA LEU A 383 40.66 -34.09 0.06
C LEU A 383 40.91 -34.29 1.56
N HIS A 384 39.85 -34.46 2.35
CA HIS A 384 39.98 -34.72 3.78
C HIS A 384 40.69 -36.05 4.07
N GLU A 385 40.36 -37.11 3.34
CA GLU A 385 41.00 -38.42 3.49
C GLU A 385 42.47 -38.38 3.05
N LEU A 386 42.78 -37.72 1.93
CA LEU A 386 44.16 -37.51 1.46
C LEU A 386 44.99 -36.74 2.49
N ALA A 387 44.45 -35.64 3.03
CA ALA A 387 45.12 -34.83 4.05
C ALA A 387 45.35 -35.61 5.34
N THR A 388 44.36 -36.37 5.78
CA THR A 388 44.47 -37.22 6.98
C THR A 388 45.55 -38.30 6.78
N ASN A 389 45.64 -38.90 5.60
CA ASN A 389 46.69 -39.86 5.28
C ASN A 389 48.07 -39.21 5.23
N ALA A 390 48.18 -38.03 4.61
CA ALA A 390 49.41 -37.26 4.60
C ALA A 390 49.89 -36.92 6.02
N ALA A 391 48.96 -36.58 6.93
CA ALA A 391 49.28 -36.26 8.33
C ALA A 391 49.67 -37.49 9.16
N LYS A 392 49.07 -38.66 8.90
CA LYS A 392 49.34 -39.89 9.66
C LYS A 392 50.56 -40.66 9.16
N TYR A 393 50.73 -40.73 7.85
CA TYR A 393 51.65 -41.67 7.20
C TYR A 393 52.54 -41.03 6.13
N GLY A 394 52.26 -39.80 5.73
CA GLY A 394 52.85 -39.18 4.55
C GLY A 394 53.57 -37.87 4.83
N ALA A 395 53.57 -36.97 3.84
CA ALA A 395 54.38 -35.74 3.89
C ALA A 395 54.03 -34.76 5.01
N LEU A 396 52.85 -34.83 5.61
CA LEU A 396 52.46 -33.94 6.72
C LEU A 396 52.71 -34.56 8.10
N SER A 397 53.24 -35.79 8.18
CA SER A 397 53.54 -36.47 9.44
C SER A 397 54.81 -35.97 10.14
N ASN A 398 55.72 -35.33 9.40
CA ASN A 398 56.96 -34.75 9.93
C ASN A 398 56.90 -33.21 9.86
N GLU A 399 58.02 -32.51 10.06
CA GLU A 399 58.08 -31.04 10.02
C GLU A 399 58.40 -30.47 8.63
N THR A 400 58.99 -31.25 7.73
CA THR A 400 59.61 -30.76 6.48
C THR A 400 58.82 -31.09 5.20
N GLY A 401 57.94 -32.07 5.24
CA GLY A 401 57.24 -32.53 4.05
C GLY A 401 56.16 -31.57 3.58
N VAL A 402 55.89 -31.62 2.29
CA VAL A 402 55.02 -30.71 1.57
C VAL A 402 54.01 -31.49 0.74
N VAL A 403 52.77 -31.01 0.73
CA VAL A 403 51.68 -31.47 -0.14
C VAL A 403 51.45 -30.42 -1.22
N THR A 404 51.39 -30.85 -2.46
CA THR A 404 50.95 -30.03 -3.59
C THR A 404 49.62 -30.55 -4.12
N LEU A 405 48.59 -29.71 -4.10
CA LEU A 405 47.34 -29.92 -4.84
C LEU A 405 47.33 -28.96 -6.04
N ALA A 406 47.49 -29.51 -7.23
CA ALA A 406 47.49 -28.77 -8.48
C ALA A 406 46.33 -29.22 -9.38
N TRP A 407 45.75 -28.33 -10.17
CA TRP A 407 44.80 -28.69 -11.20
C TRP A 407 44.95 -27.85 -12.47
N SER A 408 44.60 -28.44 -13.60
CA SER A 408 44.64 -27.82 -14.93
C SER A 408 43.37 -28.15 -15.72
N ILE A 409 43.10 -27.34 -16.74
CA ILE A 409 42.07 -27.60 -17.73
C ILE A 409 42.78 -27.77 -19.06
N ASP A 410 42.68 -28.96 -19.65
CA ASP A 410 43.29 -29.29 -20.92
C ASP A 410 42.21 -29.38 -22.01
N GLY A 411 42.41 -28.66 -23.13
CA GLY A 411 41.42 -28.53 -24.21
C GLY A 411 40.50 -27.31 -24.03
N GLY A 412 39.39 -27.27 -24.76
CA GLY A 412 38.46 -26.14 -24.75
C GLY A 412 36.99 -26.56 -24.88
N GLY A 413 36.09 -25.75 -24.32
CA GLY A 413 34.65 -26.01 -24.36
C GLY A 413 34.19 -27.12 -23.41
N ALA A 414 33.03 -27.72 -23.72
CA ALA A 414 32.39 -28.75 -22.88
C ALA A 414 33.20 -30.05 -22.77
N ASP A 415 34.04 -30.34 -23.77
CA ASP A 415 34.90 -31.53 -23.83
C ASP A 415 36.28 -31.33 -23.20
N ALA A 416 36.57 -30.15 -22.65
CA ALA A 416 37.79 -29.91 -21.90
C ALA A 416 37.93 -30.92 -20.75
N THR A 417 39.15 -31.30 -20.41
CA THR A 417 39.44 -32.24 -19.32
C THR A 417 39.94 -31.47 -18.11
N LEU A 418 39.29 -31.66 -16.97
CA LEU A 418 39.80 -31.25 -15.67
C LEU A 418 40.76 -32.32 -15.17
N ALA A 419 42.03 -31.96 -14.99
CA ALA A 419 43.04 -32.81 -14.38
C ALA A 419 43.41 -32.27 -13.00
N VAL A 420 43.38 -33.11 -11.98
CA VAL A 420 43.71 -32.78 -10.59
C VAL A 420 44.80 -33.72 -10.10
N TYR A 421 45.79 -33.14 -9.45
CA TYR A 421 47.01 -33.79 -8.99
C TYR A 421 47.23 -33.51 -7.52
N TRP A 422 47.41 -34.56 -6.73
CA TRP A 422 47.91 -34.50 -5.35
C TRP A 422 49.27 -35.16 -5.30
N ARG A 423 50.27 -34.45 -4.79
CA ARG A 423 51.64 -34.95 -4.67
C ARG A 423 52.21 -34.65 -3.30
N GLU A 424 52.71 -35.69 -2.67
CA GLU A 424 53.45 -35.62 -1.41
C GLU A 424 54.95 -35.69 -1.68
N ASN A 425 55.73 -34.91 -0.94
CA ASN A 425 57.18 -34.93 -0.99
C ASN A 425 57.79 -34.61 0.37
N GLY A 426 59.00 -35.12 0.63
CA GLY A 426 59.74 -34.83 1.87
C GLY A 426 59.11 -35.48 3.12
N GLY A 427 58.24 -36.47 2.93
CA GLY A 427 57.69 -37.33 3.98
C GLY A 427 58.58 -38.54 4.28
N PRO A 428 58.16 -39.40 5.22
CA PRO A 428 58.78 -40.71 5.40
C PRO A 428 58.59 -41.59 4.15
N PRO A 429 59.46 -42.60 3.91
CA PRO A 429 59.34 -43.48 2.76
C PRO A 429 57.98 -44.19 2.72
N VAL A 430 57.26 -44.03 1.61
CA VAL A 430 55.93 -44.63 1.45
C VAL A 430 56.04 -46.00 0.79
N THR A 431 55.44 -47.01 1.42
CA THR A 431 55.27 -48.35 0.84
C THR A 431 53.79 -48.61 0.52
N PRO A 432 53.48 -49.37 -0.55
CA PRO A 432 52.10 -49.77 -0.83
C PRO A 432 51.48 -50.48 0.38
N PRO A 433 50.27 -50.10 0.82
CA PRO A 433 49.65 -50.72 1.99
C PRO A 433 49.19 -52.15 1.68
N GLU A 434 49.43 -53.09 2.59
CA GLU A 434 48.98 -54.49 2.47
C GLU A 434 47.44 -54.63 2.46
N ARG A 435 46.74 -53.65 3.06
CA ARG A 435 45.28 -53.52 3.04
C ARG A 435 44.90 -52.11 2.60
N LYS A 436 44.08 -52.00 1.55
CA LYS A 436 43.46 -50.73 1.20
C LYS A 436 42.46 -50.34 2.29
N GLY A 437 42.79 -49.32 3.08
CA GLY A 437 41.88 -48.72 4.06
C GLY A 437 40.70 -48.01 3.38
N PHE A 438 39.72 -47.64 4.19
CA PHE A 438 38.50 -46.96 3.73
C PHE A 438 38.78 -45.74 2.84
N GLY A 439 39.76 -44.90 3.22
CA GLY A 439 40.08 -43.67 2.48
C GLY A 439 40.50 -43.95 1.04
N SER A 440 41.36 -44.95 0.83
CA SER A 440 41.82 -45.38 -0.49
C SER A 440 40.69 -45.93 -1.37
N VAL A 441 39.70 -46.61 -0.76
CA VAL A 441 38.52 -47.14 -1.45
C VAL A 441 37.51 -46.03 -1.82
N LEU A 442 37.32 -45.05 -0.94
CA LEU A 442 36.41 -43.92 -1.19
C LEU A 442 36.96 -42.97 -2.26
N ILE A 443 38.27 -42.68 -2.20
CA ILE A 443 38.98 -41.87 -3.21
C ILE A 443 38.88 -42.54 -4.59
N GLU A 444 39.16 -43.85 -4.71
CA GLU A 444 39.14 -44.52 -6.02
C GLU A 444 37.73 -44.79 -6.55
N ARG A 445 36.77 -45.19 -5.71
CA ARG A 445 35.45 -45.67 -6.18
C ARG A 445 34.41 -44.56 -6.27
N SER A 446 34.36 -43.65 -5.29
CA SER A 446 33.36 -42.57 -5.27
C SER A 446 33.71 -41.48 -6.28
N LEU A 447 34.98 -41.07 -6.37
CA LEU A 447 35.38 -40.05 -7.35
C LEU A 447 35.18 -40.55 -8.80
N ARG A 448 35.47 -41.82 -9.11
CA ARG A 448 35.18 -42.37 -10.45
C ARG A 448 33.69 -42.27 -10.82
N SER A 449 32.80 -42.53 -9.87
CA SER A 449 31.36 -42.46 -10.10
C SER A 449 30.86 -41.03 -10.30
N TYR A 450 31.31 -40.08 -9.46
CA TYR A 450 30.83 -38.70 -9.53
C TYR A 450 31.50 -37.88 -10.64
N PHE A 451 32.74 -38.19 -11.00
CA PHE A 451 33.48 -37.47 -12.05
C PHE A 451 33.42 -38.18 -13.42
N SER A 452 32.83 -39.38 -13.52
CA SER A 452 32.81 -40.21 -14.74
C SER A 452 34.18 -40.30 -15.41
N GLY A 453 35.22 -40.39 -14.57
CA GLY A 453 36.60 -40.13 -14.94
C GLY A 453 37.57 -41.22 -14.50
N LYS A 454 38.87 -40.98 -14.75
CA LYS A 454 39.95 -41.86 -14.29
C LYS A 454 40.51 -41.31 -12.99
N ALA A 455 40.62 -42.17 -11.99
CA ALA A 455 41.31 -41.87 -10.73
C ALA A 455 42.35 -42.96 -10.48
N ALA A 456 43.58 -42.57 -10.17
CA ALA A 456 44.71 -43.46 -9.93
C ALA A 456 45.55 -42.97 -8.76
N THR A 457 46.06 -43.91 -7.97
CA THR A 457 46.95 -43.65 -6.84
C THR A 457 48.24 -44.44 -7.04
N GLU A 458 49.38 -43.78 -6.90
CA GLU A 458 50.71 -44.37 -7.00
C GLU A 458 51.47 -44.11 -5.69
N TYR A 459 52.00 -45.18 -5.10
CA TYR A 459 52.79 -45.13 -3.88
C TYR A 459 54.26 -45.16 -4.28
N ARG A 460 54.92 -44.00 -4.27
CA ARG A 460 56.36 -43.88 -4.57
C ARG A 460 57.15 -43.74 -3.27
N PRO A 461 58.42 -44.20 -3.21
CA PRO A 461 59.25 -44.02 -2.02
C PRO A 461 59.35 -42.56 -1.56
N GLU A 462 59.27 -41.60 -2.48
CA GLU A 462 59.34 -40.16 -2.20
C GLU A 462 58.03 -39.57 -1.64
N GLY A 463 56.90 -40.27 -1.81
CA GLY A 463 55.58 -39.81 -1.39
C GLY A 463 54.42 -40.38 -2.23
N LEU A 464 53.20 -40.15 -1.75
CA LEU A 464 51.98 -40.48 -2.45
C LEU A 464 51.75 -39.55 -3.66
N VAL A 465 51.38 -40.13 -4.80
CA VAL A 465 50.87 -39.39 -5.97
C VAL A 465 49.45 -39.85 -6.24
N PHE A 466 48.50 -38.92 -6.34
CA PHE A 466 47.14 -39.19 -6.75
C PHE A 466 46.75 -38.30 -7.93
N GLU A 467 46.16 -38.92 -8.95
CA GLU A 467 45.74 -38.26 -10.17
C GLU A 467 44.26 -38.54 -10.45
N LEU A 468 43.52 -37.48 -10.80
CA LEU A 468 42.13 -37.53 -11.20
C LEU A 468 41.96 -36.78 -12.53
N GLN A 469 41.33 -37.42 -13.51
CA GLN A 469 40.97 -36.83 -14.79
C GLN A 469 39.48 -37.02 -15.05
N ALA A 470 38.79 -35.94 -15.41
CA ALA A 470 37.36 -35.92 -15.66
C ALA A 470 37.02 -34.96 -16.79
N ARG A 471 35.92 -35.22 -17.51
CA ARG A 471 35.39 -34.20 -18.44
C ARG A 471 34.89 -33.01 -17.63
N LEU A 472 35.25 -31.81 -18.04
CA LEU A 472 34.94 -30.57 -17.33
C LEU A 472 33.43 -30.39 -17.18
N GLN A 473 32.64 -30.74 -18.20
CA GLN A 473 31.17 -30.70 -18.13
C GLN A 473 30.56 -31.64 -17.08
N ASP A 474 31.24 -32.73 -16.72
CA ASP A 474 30.76 -33.67 -15.71
C ASP A 474 31.10 -33.18 -14.30
N ALA A 475 32.25 -32.50 -14.15
CA ALA A 475 32.78 -32.07 -12.85
C ALA A 475 32.40 -30.63 -12.43
N ALA A 476 32.28 -29.72 -13.40
CA ALA A 476 32.21 -28.28 -13.19
C ALA A 476 31.10 -27.61 -13.99
N ILE A 477 30.70 -26.42 -13.57
CA ILE A 477 29.82 -25.54 -14.34
C ILE A 477 30.65 -24.86 -15.42
N VAL A 478 30.41 -25.25 -16.68
CA VAL A 478 31.01 -24.61 -17.84
C VAL A 478 30.20 -23.35 -18.16
N ILE A 479 30.72 -22.18 -17.80
CA ILE A 479 30.13 -20.91 -18.22
C ILE A 479 30.57 -20.72 -19.67
N GLY A 480 29.63 -20.86 -20.61
CA GLY A 480 29.88 -20.52 -22.01
C GLY A 480 30.28 -19.04 -22.10
N ASN A 481 31.36 -18.76 -22.83
CA ASN A 481 31.65 -17.41 -23.30
C ASN A 481 30.57 -16.94 -24.26
#